data_AF-A0A966UND7-F1
#
_entry.id   AF-A0A966UND7-F1
#
_cell.length_a   1.000
_cell.length_b   1.000
_cell.length_c   1.000
_cell.angle_alpha   90.00
_cell.angle_beta   90.00
_cell.angle_gamma   90.00
#
_symmetry.space_group_name_H-M   'P 1'
#
loop_
_entity.id
_entity.type
_entity.pdbx_description
1 polymer ?
#
loop_
_entity_poly.entity_id
_entity_poly.type
_entity_poly.pdbx_seq_one_letter_code
_entity_poly.pdbx_strand_id
1 'polypeptide(L)'
;MSTVPYMLGRKKYQRPQAMLWSDNSGTLVEDPNSTTIPKEKFYVPNGLEIGQDPGEESDPKEYDQFLILSDDNRQPLSFSTNRIEVKQRMINGRMRSYHVADKLTLSTSWEKLPSRSFDTPGYFNPVTGKPAPSSLVGTQYTTDGGAGGVELLDWYESHQGPFWVYLAYDKYSNFKKYDNSYGHLHQYNQFLVSILIVYL
;
A
#
# COMPACT_ATOMS: atom_id res chain seq x y z
N MET A 1 14.93 -7.91 -2.31
CA MET A 1 13.59 -8.00 -2.95
C MET A 1 12.55 -8.64 -2.04
N SER A 2 11.35 -8.04 -1.92
CA SER A 2 10.23 -8.60 -1.16
C SER A 2 9.62 -9.81 -1.88
N THR A 3 9.05 -10.73 -1.11
CA THR A 3 8.58 -12.03 -1.62
C THR A 3 7.15 -12.31 -1.16
N VAL A 4 6.45 -13.25 -1.82
CA VAL A 4 5.11 -13.66 -1.39
C VAL A 4 5.08 -14.13 0.08
N PRO A 5 6.03 -14.98 0.56
CA PRO A 5 6.10 -15.35 1.97
C PRO A 5 6.28 -14.15 2.92
N TYR A 6 7.10 -13.16 2.53
CA TYR A 6 7.26 -11.92 3.28
C TYR A 6 5.93 -11.18 3.43
N MET A 7 5.24 -10.93 2.30
CA MET A 7 3.95 -10.23 2.28
C MET A 7 2.86 -11.00 3.04
N LEU A 8 2.88 -12.33 3.03
CA LEU A 8 1.97 -13.17 3.82
C LEU A 8 2.24 -13.05 5.32
N GLY A 9 3.50 -13.00 5.73
CA GLY A 9 3.86 -12.86 7.14
C GLY A 9 3.62 -11.48 7.74
N ARG A 10 3.53 -10.44 6.90
CA ARG A 10 3.09 -9.09 7.31
C ARG A 10 1.59 -9.00 7.60
N LYS A 11 0.79 -10.01 7.25
CA LYS A 11 -0.67 -10.04 7.51
C LYS A 11 -0.96 -10.46 8.96
N LYS A 12 -1.66 -9.62 9.71
CA LYS A 12 -2.14 -9.97 11.06
C LYS A 12 -3.41 -10.82 11.04
N TYR A 13 -4.41 -10.40 10.26
CA TYR A 13 -5.77 -10.95 10.29
C TYR A 13 -6.12 -11.83 9.09
N GLN A 14 -5.13 -12.54 8.53
CA GLN A 14 -5.26 -13.30 7.27
C GLN A 14 -5.70 -12.45 6.06
N ARG A 15 -5.70 -11.13 6.24
CA ARG A 15 -6.00 -10.11 5.24
C ARG A 15 -4.84 -9.10 5.24
N PRO A 16 -4.48 -8.56 4.08
CA PRO A 16 -3.57 -7.43 4.04
C PRO A 16 -4.22 -6.22 4.74
N GLN A 17 -3.37 -5.33 5.25
CA GLN A 17 -3.79 -4.00 5.70
C GLN A 17 -4.44 -3.26 4.53
N ALA A 18 -5.38 -2.36 4.82
CA ALA A 18 -6.19 -1.73 3.79
C ALA A 18 -5.37 -0.99 2.73
N MET A 19 -4.18 -0.49 3.09
CA MET A 19 -3.33 0.29 2.21
C MET A 19 -1.84 -0.05 2.36
N LEU A 20 -1.14 -0.05 1.23
CA LEU A 20 0.32 -0.08 1.13
C LEU A 20 0.77 1.00 0.16
N TRP A 21 1.82 1.73 0.51
CA TRP A 21 2.49 2.73 -0.33
C TRP A 21 3.78 2.16 -0.90
N SER A 22 4.10 2.47 -2.15
CA SER A 22 5.26 1.93 -2.84
C SER A 22 5.74 2.87 -3.91
N ASP A 23 7.04 2.98 -4.11
CA ASP A 23 7.63 3.76 -5.20
C ASP A 23 7.53 3.08 -6.56
N ASN A 24 7.14 1.82 -6.58
CA ASN A 24 7.07 1.01 -7.78
C ASN A 24 5.72 0.30 -7.92
N SER A 25 5.39 -0.10 -9.15
CA SER A 25 4.16 -0.80 -9.52
C SER A 25 4.14 -2.27 -9.08
N GLY A 26 5.23 -2.77 -8.51
CA GLY A 26 5.38 -4.15 -8.10
C GLY A 26 5.27 -5.14 -9.26
N THR A 27 5.21 -6.41 -8.91
CA THR A 27 5.05 -7.52 -9.86
C THR A 27 3.93 -8.46 -9.39
N LEU A 28 3.24 -9.07 -10.35
CA LEU A 28 2.22 -10.06 -10.07
C LEU A 28 2.89 -11.45 -9.99
N VAL A 29 2.98 -12.00 -8.78
CA VAL A 29 3.73 -13.23 -8.48
C VAL A 29 2.78 -14.34 -8.06
N GLU A 30 3.00 -15.56 -8.55
CA GLU A 30 2.23 -16.74 -8.12
C GLU A 30 2.63 -17.17 -6.71
N ASP A 31 1.66 -17.52 -5.88
CA ASP A 31 1.95 -18.06 -4.56
C ASP A 31 2.56 -19.47 -4.67
N PRO A 32 3.79 -19.67 -4.15
CA PRO A 32 4.44 -20.96 -4.19
C PRO A 32 3.66 -22.04 -3.43
N ASN A 33 2.87 -21.67 -2.42
CA ASN A 33 2.13 -22.59 -1.54
C ASN A 33 0.66 -22.77 -1.93
N SER A 34 0.18 -22.06 -2.96
CA SER A 34 -1.20 -22.16 -3.41
C SER A 34 -1.47 -23.55 -4.00
N THR A 35 -2.49 -24.22 -3.48
CA THR A 35 -2.94 -25.55 -3.94
C THR A 35 -4.03 -25.44 -5.03
N THR A 36 -4.47 -24.23 -5.37
CA THR A 36 -5.50 -24.01 -6.40
C THR A 36 -4.91 -24.08 -7.81
N ILE A 37 -5.73 -24.49 -8.80
CA ILE A 37 -5.37 -24.44 -10.22
C ILE A 37 -6.40 -23.57 -10.96
N PRO A 38 -6.00 -22.43 -11.57
CA PRO A 38 -4.65 -21.87 -11.58
C PRO A 38 -4.21 -21.36 -10.19
N LYS A 39 -2.88 -21.25 -9.99
CA LYS A 39 -2.31 -20.73 -8.75
C LYS A 39 -2.78 -19.30 -8.52
N GLU A 40 -3.07 -18.98 -7.26
CA GLU A 40 -3.36 -17.61 -6.87
C GLU A 40 -2.17 -16.69 -7.10
N LYS A 41 -2.44 -15.45 -7.46
CA LYS A 41 -1.42 -14.44 -7.76
C LYS A 41 -1.55 -13.28 -6.79
N PHE A 42 -0.42 -12.81 -6.30
CA PHE A 42 -0.31 -11.69 -5.38
C PHE A 42 0.47 -10.56 -6.04
N TYR A 43 -0.01 -9.34 -5.84
CA TYR A 43 0.81 -8.18 -6.11
C TYR A 43 1.84 -8.02 -4.99
N VAL A 44 3.11 -8.02 -5.37
CA VAL A 44 4.26 -7.90 -4.48
C VAL A 44 5.06 -6.66 -4.92
N PRO A 45 5.25 -5.65 -4.05
CA PRO A 45 6.13 -4.52 -4.35
C PRO A 45 7.57 -4.99 -4.60
N ASN A 46 8.27 -4.29 -5.48
CA ASN A 46 9.70 -4.49 -5.69
C ASN A 46 10.49 -3.81 -4.56
N GLY A 47 11.72 -4.25 -4.33
CA GLY A 47 12.55 -3.77 -3.23
C GLY A 47 12.17 -4.29 -1.86
N LEU A 48 12.65 -3.62 -0.82
CA LEU A 48 12.50 -3.95 0.60
C LEU A 48 11.54 -2.96 1.28
N GLU A 49 10.82 -3.43 2.29
CA GLU A 49 9.99 -2.56 3.13
C GLU A 49 10.89 -1.63 3.96
N ILE A 50 10.39 -0.44 4.28
CA ILE A 50 11.01 0.39 5.32
C ILE A 50 11.15 -0.40 6.62
N GLY A 51 12.38 -0.47 7.13
CA GLY A 51 12.70 -1.25 8.34
C GLY A 51 12.83 -2.75 8.10
N GLN A 52 12.89 -3.24 6.86
CA GLN A 52 13.27 -4.62 6.57
C GLN A 52 14.79 -4.82 6.73
N ASP A 53 15.21 -5.98 7.24
CA ASP A 53 16.63 -6.35 7.26
C ASP A 53 17.10 -6.64 5.81
N PRO A 54 18.12 -5.90 5.29
CA PRO A 54 18.61 -6.08 3.92
C PRO A 54 19.22 -7.46 3.68
N GLY A 55 19.67 -8.16 4.72
CA GLY A 55 20.33 -9.46 4.58
C GLY A 55 21.56 -9.36 3.66
N GLU A 56 21.52 -10.06 2.52
CA GLU A 56 22.60 -10.04 1.51
C GLU A 56 22.42 -8.95 0.44
N GLU A 57 21.28 -8.25 0.42
CA GLU A 57 21.03 -7.18 -0.54
C GLU A 57 21.95 -5.99 -0.26
N SER A 58 22.64 -5.50 -1.29
CA SER A 58 23.60 -4.40 -1.16
C SER A 58 23.31 -3.22 -2.09
N ASP A 59 22.32 -3.34 -2.99
CA ASP A 59 21.91 -2.21 -3.83
C ASP A 59 21.04 -1.23 -3.03
N PRO A 60 21.49 0.02 -2.80
CA PRO A 60 20.70 1.01 -2.07
C PRO A 60 19.37 1.36 -2.74
N LYS A 61 19.21 1.10 -4.04
CA LYS A 61 17.96 1.35 -4.77
C LYS A 61 16.84 0.40 -4.40
N GLU A 62 17.17 -0.74 -3.80
CA GLU A 62 16.18 -1.72 -3.39
C GLU A 62 15.73 -1.49 -1.95
N TYR A 63 16.33 -0.54 -1.23
CA TYR A 63 15.96 -0.22 0.15
C TYR A 63 14.79 0.75 0.20
N ASP A 64 14.00 0.66 1.27
CA ASP A 64 12.93 1.61 1.61
C ASP A 64 11.94 1.89 0.46
N GLN A 65 11.63 0.86 -0.34
CA GLN A 65 10.84 1.00 -1.56
C GLN A 65 9.33 1.02 -1.32
N PHE A 66 8.87 0.54 -0.16
CA PHE A 66 7.46 0.50 0.17
C PHE A 66 7.21 0.52 1.68
N LEU A 67 5.98 0.89 2.05
CA LEU A 67 5.51 1.01 3.42
C LEU A 67 4.12 0.40 3.58
N ILE A 68 3.96 -0.50 4.55
CA ILE A 68 2.66 -1.07 4.93
C ILE A 68 2.05 -0.23 6.05
N LEU A 69 0.89 0.38 5.79
CA LEU A 69 0.25 1.27 6.76
C LEU A 69 -0.53 0.49 7.81
N SER A 70 -0.67 1.07 9.00
CA SER A 70 -1.58 0.52 10.01
C SER A 70 -3.04 0.82 9.66
N ASP A 71 -3.93 -0.12 9.95
CA ASP A 71 -5.37 0.05 9.96
C ASP A 71 -5.92 0.55 11.30
N ASP A 72 -5.09 0.62 12.35
CA ASP A 72 -5.53 1.06 13.68
C ASP A 72 -6.07 2.49 13.63
N ASN A 73 -7.34 2.66 14.02
CA ASN A 73 -8.05 3.94 13.99
C ASN A 73 -7.98 4.71 12.66
N ARG A 74 -7.82 4.00 11.53
CA ARG A 74 -7.90 4.60 10.21
C ARG A 74 -9.33 5.02 9.90
N GLN A 75 -9.49 6.25 9.47
CA GLN A 75 -10.78 6.79 9.02
C GLN A 75 -11.16 6.25 7.64
N PRO A 76 -12.47 6.28 7.27
CA PRO A 76 -12.93 5.83 5.97
C PRO A 76 -12.16 6.47 4.80
N LEU A 77 -11.88 5.69 3.76
CA LEU A 77 -11.28 6.21 2.54
C LEU A 77 -12.30 7.03 1.77
N SER A 78 -11.91 8.24 1.36
CA SER A 78 -12.71 9.09 0.49
C SER A 78 -12.09 9.12 -0.91
N PHE A 79 -12.92 8.83 -1.92
CA PHE A 79 -12.55 8.91 -3.32
C PHE A 79 -13.32 10.07 -3.95
N SER A 80 -12.59 10.99 -4.56
CA SER A 80 -13.17 12.09 -5.34
C SER A 80 -12.48 12.21 -6.68
N THR A 81 -13.21 12.64 -7.71
CA THR A 81 -12.65 12.92 -9.02
C THR A 81 -12.64 14.43 -9.23
N ASN A 82 -11.47 14.97 -9.58
CA ASN A 82 -11.32 16.36 -9.95
C ASN A 82 -11.14 16.46 -11.46
N ARG A 83 -12.09 17.09 -12.14
CA ARG A 83 -12.02 17.31 -13.58
C ARG A 83 -11.13 18.51 -13.88
N ILE A 84 -10.07 18.27 -14.65
CA ILE A 84 -9.18 19.30 -15.16
C ILE A 84 -9.71 19.76 -16.51
N GLU A 85 -10.15 21.02 -16.56
CA GLU A 85 -10.62 21.67 -17.79
C GLU A 85 -9.78 22.91 -18.10
N VAL A 86 -9.57 23.15 -19.40
CA VAL A 86 -8.90 24.36 -19.88
C VAL A 86 -9.92 25.23 -20.58
N LYS A 87 -9.97 26.52 -20.22
CA LYS A 87 -10.83 27.51 -20.88
C LYS A 87 -9.99 28.37 -21.81
N GLN A 88 -10.40 28.45 -23.08
CA GLN A 88 -9.75 29.28 -24.09
C GLN A 88 -10.77 30.17 -24.78
N ARG A 89 -10.35 31.39 -25.12
CA ARG A 89 -11.15 32.34 -25.89
C ARG A 89 -10.94 32.08 -27.38
N MET A 90 -12.05 31.97 -28.10
CA MET A 90 -12.02 31.77 -29.55
C MET A 90 -11.95 33.10 -30.29
N ILE A 91 -11.56 33.01 -31.57
CA ILE A 91 -11.50 34.16 -32.49
C ILE A 91 -12.84 34.88 -32.63
N ASN A 92 -13.95 34.17 -32.44
CA ASN A 92 -15.30 34.73 -32.43
C ASN A 92 -15.71 35.35 -31.07
N GLY A 93 -14.77 35.53 -30.15
CA GLY A 93 -15.00 36.16 -28.85
C GLY A 93 -15.71 35.27 -27.82
N ARG A 94 -16.18 34.07 -28.18
CA ARG A 94 -16.82 33.15 -27.23
C ARG A 94 -15.77 32.34 -26.47
N MET A 95 -15.98 32.17 -25.17
CA MET A 95 -15.18 31.22 -24.39
C MET A 95 -15.66 29.78 -24.62
N ARG A 96 -14.71 28.85 -24.71
CA ARG A 96 -14.96 27.40 -24.74
C ARG A 96 -14.13 26.72 -23.66
N SER A 97 -14.74 25.77 -22.94
CA SER A 97 -14.03 24.85 -22.04
C SER A 97 -13.73 23.54 -22.76
N TYR A 98 -12.57 22.97 -22.48
CA TYR A 98 -12.11 21.68 -22.98
C TYR A 98 -11.79 20.77 -21.82
N HIS A 99 -12.39 19.56 -21.82
CA HIS A 99 -12.04 18.52 -20.87
C HIS A 99 -10.67 17.94 -21.25
N VAL A 100 -9.71 17.99 -20.32
CA VAL A 100 -8.36 17.47 -20.55
C VAL A 100 -8.20 16.12 -19.89
N ALA A 101 -8.51 16.03 -18.59
CA ALA A 101 -8.37 14.82 -17.80
C ALA A 101 -9.24 14.85 -16.55
N ASP A 102 -9.47 13.70 -15.96
CA ASP A 102 -10.00 13.57 -14.60
C ASP A 102 -8.87 13.04 -13.69
N LYS A 103 -8.63 13.72 -12.57
CA LYS A 103 -7.67 13.30 -11.54
C LYS A 103 -8.42 12.63 -10.39
N LEU A 104 -8.11 11.37 -10.12
CA LEU A 104 -8.59 10.69 -8.93
C LEU A 104 -7.82 11.20 -7.71
N THR A 105 -8.55 11.64 -6.69
CA THR A 105 -8.01 12.04 -5.38
C THR A 105 -8.49 11.04 -4.35
N LEU A 106 -7.54 10.38 -3.71
CA LEU A 106 -7.76 9.54 -2.55
C LEU A 106 -7.43 10.37 -1.31
N SER A 107 -8.25 10.26 -0.26
CA SER A 107 -7.98 10.88 1.02
C SER A 107 -8.23 9.88 2.14
N THR A 108 -7.32 9.88 3.12
CA THR A 108 -7.40 9.07 4.32
C THR A 108 -6.77 9.83 5.49
N SER A 109 -7.17 9.49 6.70
CA SER A 109 -6.65 10.04 7.93
C SER A 109 -6.70 8.98 9.01
N TRP A 110 -6.00 9.22 10.11
CA TRP A 110 -6.01 8.38 11.30
C TRP A 110 -6.41 9.21 12.51
N GLU A 111 -7.07 8.60 13.49
CA GLU A 111 -7.31 9.22 14.78
C GLU A 111 -6.48 8.53 15.87
N LYS A 112 -5.66 9.26 16.64
CA LYS A 112 -4.86 8.68 17.75
C LYS A 112 -4.00 7.48 17.32
N LEU A 113 -3.37 7.56 16.13
CA LEU A 113 -2.37 6.58 15.73
C LEU A 113 -1.13 6.75 16.64
N PRO A 114 -0.56 5.66 17.20
CA PRO A 114 0.71 5.74 17.91
C PRO A 114 1.80 6.36 17.04
N SER A 115 2.76 7.06 17.65
CA SER A 115 3.83 7.72 16.90
C SER A 115 4.74 6.72 16.17
N ARG A 116 4.84 5.48 16.62
CA ARG A 116 5.70 4.44 16.06
C ARG A 116 5.04 3.09 16.22
N SER A 117 5.44 2.10 15.42
CA SER A 117 4.88 0.75 15.50
C SER A 117 5.47 -0.10 16.63
N PHE A 118 6.70 0.19 17.06
CA PHE A 118 7.46 -0.61 18.05
C PHE A 118 8.13 0.26 19.13
N ASP A 119 8.41 -0.32 20.28
CA ASP A 119 9.05 0.34 21.43
C ASP A 119 10.56 0.51 21.27
N THR A 120 11.17 -0.44 20.57
CA THR A 120 12.60 -0.57 20.32
C THR A 120 12.85 -0.67 18.81
N PRO A 121 14.04 -0.26 18.32
CA PRO A 121 14.40 -0.49 16.93
C PRO A 121 14.42 -1.98 16.66
N GLY A 122 13.59 -2.39 15.71
CA GLY A 122 13.49 -3.75 15.22
C GLY A 122 13.43 -3.74 13.71
N TYR A 123 13.75 -4.87 13.10
CA TYR A 123 13.69 -5.04 11.65
C TYR A 123 12.68 -6.12 11.29
N PHE A 124 12.17 -6.12 10.07
CA PHE A 124 11.40 -7.24 9.54
C PHE A 124 12.33 -8.29 8.95
N ASN A 125 12.10 -9.56 9.32
CA ASN A 125 12.84 -10.67 8.75
C ASN A 125 12.52 -10.81 7.24
N PRO A 126 13.53 -10.88 6.36
CA PRO A 126 13.34 -10.77 4.91
C PRO A 126 12.62 -11.97 4.29
N VAL A 127 12.59 -13.12 4.98
CA VAL A 127 11.94 -14.34 4.49
C VAL A 127 10.52 -14.47 5.04
N THR A 128 10.34 -14.14 6.32
CA THR A 128 9.08 -14.39 7.03
C THR A 128 8.22 -13.16 7.21
N GLY A 129 8.71 -11.94 6.96
CA GLY A 129 7.99 -10.68 7.18
C GLY A 129 7.64 -10.40 8.64
N LYS A 130 8.11 -11.22 9.59
CA LYS A 130 7.82 -11.03 11.01
C LYS A 130 8.82 -10.07 11.65
N PRO A 131 8.39 -9.30 12.66
CA PRO A 131 9.32 -8.48 13.45
C PRO A 131 10.43 -9.32 14.08
N ALA A 132 11.64 -8.81 14.01
CA ALA A 132 12.86 -9.37 14.57
C ALA A 132 13.56 -8.30 15.45
N PRO A 133 14.04 -8.64 16.65
CA PRO A 133 14.04 -9.97 17.28
C PRO A 133 12.63 -10.49 17.61
N SER A 134 12.48 -11.81 17.78
CA SER A 134 11.18 -12.46 18.03
C SER A 134 10.46 -11.97 19.30
N SER A 135 11.19 -11.32 20.21
CA SER A 135 10.63 -10.62 21.38
C SER A 135 9.71 -9.46 21.00
N LEU A 136 9.81 -8.91 19.79
CA LEU A 136 8.95 -7.84 19.28
C LEU A 136 7.60 -8.34 18.77
N VAL A 137 7.44 -9.66 18.63
CA VAL A 137 6.20 -10.25 18.17
C VAL A 137 5.14 -10.11 19.27
N GLY A 138 4.14 -9.25 19.04
CA GLY A 138 3.04 -9.02 19.97
C GLY A 138 3.27 -7.85 20.94
N THR A 139 4.42 -7.19 20.89
CA THR A 139 4.71 -5.96 21.66
C THR A 139 4.54 -4.69 20.83
N GLN A 140 3.88 -4.81 19.66
CA GLN A 140 3.65 -3.69 18.77
C GLN A 140 2.63 -2.72 19.37
N TYR A 141 2.86 -1.43 19.17
CA TYR A 141 1.89 -0.40 19.55
C TYR A 141 0.70 -0.37 18.60
N THR A 142 0.91 -0.68 17.32
CA THR A 142 -0.15 -0.94 16.36
C THR A 142 -0.53 -2.43 16.40
N THR A 143 -1.82 -2.75 16.52
CA THR A 143 -2.30 -4.13 16.70
C THR A 143 -1.96 -5.03 15.51
N ASP A 144 -1.87 -4.43 14.33
CA ASP A 144 -1.57 -5.06 13.06
C ASP A 144 -0.08 -5.00 12.67
N GLY A 145 0.76 -4.32 13.46
CA GLY A 145 2.18 -4.14 13.17
C GLY A 145 2.45 -3.36 11.88
N GLY A 146 1.47 -2.56 11.41
CA GLY A 146 1.64 -1.59 10.33
C GLY A 146 2.29 -0.30 10.83
N ALA A 147 2.70 0.56 9.90
CA ALA A 147 3.40 1.82 10.15
C ALA A 147 2.63 2.78 11.08
N GLY A 148 3.35 3.43 11.99
CA GLY A 148 2.84 4.46 12.89
C GLY A 148 2.99 5.87 12.33
N GLY A 149 2.64 6.88 13.13
CA GLY A 149 2.58 8.27 12.68
C GLY A 149 3.90 8.85 12.18
N VAL A 150 5.03 8.47 12.80
CA VAL A 150 6.37 8.96 12.42
C VAL A 150 6.80 8.34 11.09
N GLU A 151 6.55 7.05 10.87
CA GLU A 151 6.87 6.39 9.61
C GLU A 151 6.01 6.96 8.45
N LEU A 152 4.75 7.30 8.72
CA LEU A 152 3.87 7.98 7.76
C LEU A 152 4.37 9.40 7.43
N LEU A 153 4.81 10.14 8.44
CA LEU A 153 5.36 11.49 8.27
C LEU A 153 6.68 11.44 7.48
N ASP A 154 7.57 10.52 7.82
CA ASP A 154 8.85 10.34 7.14
C ASP A 154 8.67 9.99 5.66
N TRP A 155 7.71 9.09 5.35
CA TRP A 155 7.33 8.82 3.96
C TRP A 155 6.88 10.08 3.23
N TYR A 156 6.01 10.89 3.85
CA TYR A 156 5.50 12.12 3.24
C TYR A 156 6.60 13.16 2.98
N GLU A 157 7.56 13.29 3.91
CA GLU A 157 8.67 14.25 3.79
C GLU A 157 9.70 13.81 2.73
N SER A 158 9.97 12.51 2.64
CA SER A 158 10.97 11.94 1.72
C SER A 158 10.44 11.68 0.30
N HIS A 159 9.15 11.36 0.13
CA HIS A 159 8.54 10.97 -1.14
C HIS A 159 7.60 12.06 -1.71
N GLN A 160 8.17 13.17 -2.18
CA GLN A 160 7.40 14.28 -2.77
C GLN A 160 6.89 14.02 -4.20
N GLY A 161 7.14 12.83 -4.75
CA GLY A 161 6.71 12.39 -6.08
C GLY A 161 5.37 11.63 -6.09
N PRO A 162 4.85 11.30 -7.28
CA PRO A 162 3.78 10.32 -7.37
C PRO A 162 4.29 8.93 -6.96
N PHE A 163 3.52 8.21 -6.17
CA PHE A 163 3.81 6.85 -5.75
C PHE A 163 2.58 5.95 -5.95
N TRP A 164 2.77 4.65 -5.81
CA TRP A 164 1.76 3.63 -5.97
C TRP A 164 1.06 3.34 -4.65
N VAL A 165 -0.27 3.27 -4.72
CA VAL A 165 -1.13 2.91 -3.60
C VAL A 165 -1.83 1.59 -3.92
N TYR A 166 -1.58 0.59 -3.10
CA TYR A 166 -2.21 -0.72 -3.17
C TYR A 166 -3.33 -0.77 -2.13
N LEU A 167 -4.48 -1.28 -2.54
CA LEU A 167 -5.70 -1.31 -1.74
C LEU A 167 -6.21 -2.75 -1.61
N ALA A 168 -6.40 -3.19 -0.37
CA ALA A 168 -6.89 -4.53 -0.02
C ALA A 168 -8.43 -4.60 0.08
N TYR A 169 -9.12 -3.78 -0.71
CA TYR A 169 -10.57 -3.76 -0.74
C TYR A 169 -11.11 -4.96 -1.52
N ASP A 170 -12.22 -5.51 -1.04
CA ASP A 170 -12.92 -6.56 -1.78
C ASP A 170 -13.52 -5.96 -3.06
N LYS A 171 -12.87 -6.25 -4.19
CA LYS A 171 -13.36 -5.92 -5.52
C LYS A 171 -13.72 -7.21 -6.25
N TYR A 172 -14.59 -8.02 -5.63
CA TYR A 172 -15.14 -9.24 -6.22
C TYR A 172 -15.66 -9.03 -7.65
N SER A 173 -16.07 -7.82 -8.02
CA SER A 173 -16.52 -7.45 -9.37
C SER A 173 -15.43 -7.52 -10.45
N ASN A 174 -14.15 -7.42 -10.09
CA ASN A 174 -13.03 -7.69 -11.01
C ASN A 174 -12.91 -9.17 -11.34
N PHE A 175 -13.45 -10.05 -10.50
CA PHE A 175 -13.45 -11.49 -10.69
C PHE A 175 -14.78 -11.89 -11.33
N LYS A 176 -14.74 -12.81 -12.30
CA LYS A 176 -15.96 -13.24 -13.03
C LYS A 176 -16.95 -13.81 -12.01
N LYS A 177 -18.23 -13.39 -12.07
CA LYS A 177 -19.37 -13.73 -11.17
C LYS A 177 -19.62 -15.23 -10.94
N TYR A 178 -18.66 -15.94 -10.37
CA TYR A 178 -18.74 -17.31 -9.88
C TYR A 178 -18.46 -17.29 -8.38
N ASP A 179 -18.94 -18.30 -7.65
CA ASP A 179 -18.87 -18.40 -6.18
C ASP A 179 -17.45 -18.17 -5.60
N ASN A 180 -16.41 -18.42 -6.38
CA ASN A 180 -15.00 -18.22 -5.99
C ASN A 180 -14.54 -16.74 -5.98
N SER A 181 -15.35 -15.80 -6.46
CA SER A 181 -14.95 -14.37 -6.54
C SER A 181 -14.71 -13.74 -5.17
N TYR A 182 -15.39 -14.24 -4.14
CA TYR A 182 -15.23 -13.81 -2.75
C TYR A 182 -14.01 -14.43 -2.06
N GLY A 183 -13.35 -15.39 -2.71
CA GLY A 183 -12.16 -16.06 -2.19
C GLY A 183 -10.87 -15.23 -2.28
N HIS A 184 -10.91 -14.01 -2.81
CA HIS A 184 -9.72 -13.17 -3.05
C HIS A 184 -9.52 -12.07 -1.99
N LEU A 185 -10.11 -12.25 -0.81
CA LEU A 185 -10.09 -11.31 0.31
C LEU A 185 -8.69 -11.12 0.92
N HIS A 186 -7.82 -12.10 0.75
CA HIS A 186 -6.47 -12.15 1.28
C HIS A 186 -5.43 -11.44 0.40
N GLN A 187 -5.85 -10.73 -0.65
CA GLN A 187 -4.98 -10.10 -1.65
C GLN A 187 -5.22 -8.59 -1.76
N TYR A 188 -4.23 -7.87 -2.29
CA TYR A 188 -4.45 -6.50 -2.79
C TYR A 188 -5.15 -6.59 -4.16
N ASN A 189 -6.39 -6.09 -4.23
CA ASN A 189 -7.25 -6.28 -5.41
C ASN A 189 -7.38 -5.02 -6.28
N GLN A 190 -6.89 -3.89 -5.78
CA GLN A 190 -6.91 -2.62 -6.49
C GLN A 190 -5.56 -1.92 -6.28
N PHE A 191 -5.02 -1.37 -7.35
CA PHE A 191 -3.86 -0.48 -7.29
C PHE A 191 -4.20 0.83 -8.01
N LEU A 192 -3.58 1.92 -7.58
CA LEU A 192 -3.76 3.25 -8.13
C LEU A 192 -2.42 3.97 -8.08
N VAL A 193 -2.09 4.73 -9.12
CA VAL A 193 -1.01 5.72 -9.04
C VAL A 193 -1.61 6.99 -8.46
N SER A 194 -1.02 7.52 -7.40
CA SER A 194 -1.58 8.71 -6.75
C SER A 194 -0.51 9.67 -6.25
N ILE A 195 -0.94 10.92 -6.09
CA ILE A 195 -0.29 11.89 -5.21
C ILE A 195 -1.28 12.03 -4.05
N LEU A 196 -0.98 11.36 -2.95
CA LEU A 196 -1.87 11.29 -1.79
C LEU A 196 -1.68 12.53 -0.90
N ILE A 197 -2.78 13.06 -0.37
CA ILE A 197 -2.74 14.07 0.70
C ILE A 197 -3.18 13.35 1.98
N VAL A 198 -2.25 13.21 2.91
CA VAL A 198 -2.48 12.64 4.23
C VAL A 198 -2.66 13.77 5.23
N TYR A 199 -3.72 13.72 6.02
CA TYR A 199 -3.92 14.63 7.14
C TYR A 199 -3.59 13.85 8.43
N LEU A 200 -2.48 14.24 9.07
CA LEU A 200 -2.03 13.75 10.38
C LEU A 200 -2.55 14.65 11.50
#